data_AF-A0A4Y2CJB7-F1
#
_entry.id   AF-A0A4Y2CJB7-F1
#
_cell.length_a   1.000
_cell.length_b   1.000
_cell.length_c   1.000
_cell.angle_alpha   90.00
_cell.angle_beta   90.00
_cell.angle_gamma   90.00
#
_symmetry.space_group_name_H-M   'P 1'
#
loop_
_entity.id
_entity.type
_entity.pdbx_description
1 polymer ?
#
loop_
_entity_poly.entity_id
_entity_poly.type
_entity_poly.pdbx_seq_one_letter_code
_entity_poly.pdbx_strand_id
1 'polypeptide(L)'
;MRRTLNRKPSGHFLLPVMECDGIGGTVKHLARKRSLQQHLDRQITITNELFEFCKKTENVTFQHISKEVVDSTRLPLESRIKNAQTLPGTRLFHNFQPIDDLEMIETRRISTDGKTAFISNLLKKQQKLY
;
A
#
# COMPACT_ATOMS: atom_id res chain seq x y z
N MET A 1 -2.04 5.56 37.54
CA MET A 1 -0.74 5.74 38.20
C MET A 1 0.11 4.48 37.98
N ARG A 2 1.13 4.56 37.12
CA ARG A 2 2.45 3.90 37.19
C ARG A 2 3.12 3.98 35.82
N ARG A 3 4.10 4.88 35.71
CA ARG A 3 5.18 4.85 34.73
C ARG A 3 6.24 3.89 35.27
N THR A 4 6.89 3.15 34.38
CA THR A 4 8.29 2.69 34.56
C THR A 4 8.97 2.75 33.20
N LEU A 5 10.09 3.50 33.14
CA LEU A 5 10.94 3.71 31.97
C LEU A 5 12.09 2.69 31.91
N ASN A 6 12.62 2.56 30.69
CA ASN A 6 13.97 2.14 30.27
C ASN A 6 14.31 0.65 30.19
N ARG A 7 14.50 0.16 28.95
CA ARG A 7 15.81 -0.29 28.41
C ARG A 7 15.89 -0.09 26.87
N LYS A 8 16.98 0.51 26.41
CA LYS A 8 17.62 0.30 25.08
C LYS A 8 19.06 -0.21 25.38
N PRO A 9 19.85 -0.74 24.43
CA PRO A 9 19.60 -1.10 23.02
C PRO A 9 20.08 -2.53 22.66
N SER A 10 19.51 -3.15 21.63
CA SER A 10 20.25 -4.14 20.82
C SER A 10 19.61 -4.20 19.44
N GLY A 11 20.45 -3.96 18.43
CA GLY A 11 20.04 -3.91 17.04
C GLY A 11 19.40 -5.22 16.59
N HIS A 12 18.20 -5.09 16.06
CA HIS A 12 17.71 -5.78 14.87
C HIS A 12 16.59 -4.87 14.35
N PHE A 13 16.92 -4.02 13.39
CA PHE A 13 15.93 -3.24 12.67
C PHE A 13 15.25 -4.17 11.65
N LEU A 14 14.60 -5.22 12.15
CA LEU A 14 13.47 -5.82 11.45
C LEU A 14 12.38 -4.78 11.61
N LEU A 15 12.24 -3.89 10.62
CA LEU A 15 10.99 -3.14 10.47
C LEU A 15 9.92 -4.23 10.37
N PRO A 16 9.07 -4.44 11.40
CA PRO A 16 7.88 -5.21 11.19
C PRO A 16 7.12 -4.44 10.10
N VAL A 17 6.37 -5.17 9.27
CA VAL A 17 5.42 -4.59 8.34
C VAL A 17 4.70 -3.47 9.09
N MET A 18 5.07 -2.21 8.83
CA MET A 18 4.45 -1.09 9.52
C MET A 18 3.05 -1.07 8.94
N GLU A 19 2.13 -1.66 9.69
CA GLU A 19 0.71 -1.65 9.45
C GLU A 19 0.32 -0.21 9.17
N CYS A 20 0.15 0.12 7.89
CA CYS A 20 -0.57 1.29 7.42
C CYS A 20 -2.08 1.16 7.72
N ASP A 21 -2.47 0.22 8.58
CA ASP A 21 -3.85 -0.09 8.94
C ASP A 21 -4.40 1.06 9.78
N GLY A 22 -5.14 1.93 9.10
CA GLY A 22 -6.04 2.87 9.76
C GLY A 22 -5.56 4.32 9.86
N ILE A 23 -4.38 4.70 9.37
CA ILE A 23 -3.99 6.14 9.34
C ILE A 23 -4.99 6.93 8.48
N GLY A 24 -5.29 6.42 7.28
CA GLY A 24 -6.29 7.03 6.41
C GLY A 24 -7.70 7.06 7.04
N GLY A 25 -8.06 6.01 7.78
CA GLY A 25 -9.33 5.94 8.51
C GLY A 25 -9.41 6.96 9.65
N THR A 26 -8.35 7.05 10.44
CA THR A 26 -8.20 8.00 11.55
C THR A 26 -8.29 9.44 11.07
N VAL A 27 -7.56 9.78 10.01
CA VAL A 27 -7.53 11.14 9.47
C VAL A 27 -8.90 11.51 8.89
N LYS A 28 -9.56 10.60 8.16
CA LYS A 28 -10.94 10.79 7.69
C LYS A 28 -11.90 11.00 8.86
N HIS A 29 -11.77 10.23 9.93
CA HIS A 29 -12.58 10.37 11.13
C HIS A 29 -12.37 11.74 11.80
N LEU A 30 -11.12 12.18 11.95
CA LEU A 30 -10.78 13.49 12.52
C LEU A 30 -11.32 14.64 11.66
N ALA A 31 -11.16 14.57 10.34
CA ALA A 31 -11.70 15.55 9.41
C ALA A 31 -13.23 15.64 9.51
N ARG A 32 -13.92 14.49 9.55
CA ARG A 32 -15.38 14.43 9.73
C ARG A 32 -15.81 15.04 11.06
N LYS A 33 -15.14 14.69 12.16
CA LYS A 33 -15.44 15.24 13.49
C LYS A 33 -15.26 16.76 13.50
N ARG A 34 -14.16 17.26 12.92
CA ARG A 34 -13.89 18.70 12.80
C ARG A 34 -14.97 19.41 11.98
N SER A 35 -15.36 18.83 10.84
CA SER A 35 -16.40 19.36 9.96
C SER A 35 -17.75 19.46 10.66
N LEU A 36 -18.17 18.40 11.38
CA LEU A 36 -19.45 18.39 12.12
C LEU A 36 -19.47 19.37 13.30
N GLN A 37 -18.31 19.73 13.85
CA GLN A 37 -18.18 20.71 14.92
C GLN A 37 -18.13 22.16 14.40
N GLN A 38 -18.13 22.37 13.07
CA GLN A 38 -18.15 23.70 12.45
C GLN A 38 -19.56 24.15 12.12
N HIS A 39 -19.74 25.46 12.01
CA HIS A 39 -20.93 26.04 11.40
C HIS A 39 -21.02 25.62 9.92
N LEU A 40 -22.24 25.55 9.39
CA LEU A 40 -22.56 24.99 8.06
C LEU A 40 -21.73 25.60 6.91
N ASP A 41 -21.39 26.89 7.01
CA ASP A 41 -20.59 27.65 6.05
C ASP A 41 -19.09 27.32 6.07
N ARG A 42 -18.62 26.57 7.08
CA ARG A 42 -17.20 26.25 7.31
C ARG A 42 -16.91 24.77 7.32
N GLN A 43 -17.88 23.94 6.93
CA GLN A 43 -17.72 22.50 6.85
C GLN A 43 -16.77 22.14 5.71
N ILE A 44 -16.01 21.06 5.90
CA ILE A 44 -15.14 20.50 4.85
C ILE A 44 -16.05 19.79 3.85
N THR A 45 -16.19 20.37 2.66
CA THR A 45 -17.09 19.88 1.59
C THR A 45 -16.36 19.53 0.31
N ILE A 46 -15.14 20.05 0.11
CA ILE A 46 -14.33 19.77 -1.07
C ILE A 46 -12.96 19.17 -0.74
N THR A 47 -12.35 18.50 -1.73
CA THR A 47 -11.08 17.78 -1.57
C THR A 47 -9.93 18.69 -1.14
N ASN A 48 -9.87 19.93 -1.65
CA ASN A 48 -8.82 20.88 -1.29
C ASN A 48 -8.88 21.27 0.20
N GLU A 49 -10.08 21.47 0.75
CA GLU A 49 -10.26 21.77 2.18
C GLU A 49 -9.85 20.58 3.05
N LEU A 50 -10.18 19.36 2.60
CA LEU A 50 -9.74 18.15 3.28
C LEU A 50 -8.22 18.03 3.26
N PHE A 51 -7.58 18.33 2.13
CA PHE A 51 -6.12 18.32 2.03
C PHE A 51 -5.46 19.34 2.96
N GLU A 52 -5.96 20.58 2.99
CA GLU A 52 -5.47 21.63 3.89
C GLU A 52 -5.66 21.28 5.38
N PHE A 53 -6.71 20.52 5.70
CA PHE A 53 -6.88 19.93 7.03
C PHE A 53 -5.79 18.88 7.30
N CYS A 54 -5.61 17.92 6.39
CA CYS A 54 -4.67 16.81 6.56
C CYS A 54 -3.21 17.25 6.64
N LYS A 55 -2.82 18.28 5.87
CA LYS A 55 -1.47 18.84 5.83
C LYS A 55 -0.97 19.34 7.19
N LYS A 56 -1.87 19.63 8.13
CA LYS A 56 -1.57 20.07 9.49
C LYS A 56 -1.23 18.91 10.44
N THR A 57 -1.36 17.66 9.99
CA THR A 57 -1.04 16.47 10.80
C THR A 57 0.46 16.28 10.86
N GLU A 58 1.03 16.30 12.05
CA GLU A 58 2.45 16.05 12.25
C GLU A 58 2.80 14.59 11.89
N ASN A 59 4.01 14.37 11.35
CA ASN A 59 4.57 13.07 11.01
C ASN A 59 3.89 12.29 9.86
N VAL A 60 2.88 12.85 9.19
CA VAL A 60 2.24 12.23 8.01
C VAL A 60 2.26 13.21 6.84
N THR A 61 2.87 12.79 5.72
CA THR A 61 2.87 13.58 4.50
C THR A 61 1.66 13.21 3.65
N PHE A 62 0.83 14.20 3.34
CA PHE A 62 -0.27 14.05 2.40
C PHE A 62 0.10 14.66 1.06
N GLN A 63 -0.39 14.06 -0.02
CA GLN A 63 -0.29 14.60 -1.37
C GLN A 63 -1.70 14.75 -1.95
N HIS A 64 -1.95 15.88 -2.58
CA HIS A 64 -3.15 16.09 -3.37
C HIS A 64 -2.85 15.75 -4.83
N ILE A 65 -3.57 14.78 -5.37
CA ILE A 65 -3.43 14.36 -6.77
C ILE A 65 -4.61 14.97 -7.54
N SER A 66 -4.31 15.82 -8.50
CA SER A 66 -5.34 16.46 -9.32
C SER A 66 -5.94 15.48 -10.32
N LYS A 67 -7.11 15.83 -10.85
CA LYS A 67 -7.79 15.02 -11.86
C LYS A 67 -6.94 14.87 -13.12
N GLU A 68 -6.27 15.93 -13.54
CA GLU A 68 -5.42 15.95 -14.74
C GLU A 68 -4.24 14.98 -14.61
N VAL A 69 -3.67 14.86 -13.41
CA VAL A 69 -2.60 13.88 -13.13
C VAL A 69 -3.16 12.45 -13.20
N VAL A 70 -4.33 12.20 -12.64
CA VAL A 70 -4.99 10.88 -12.73
C VAL A 70 -5.28 10.52 -14.20
N ASP A 71 -5.85 11.45 -14.96
CA ASP A 71 -6.24 11.24 -16.35
C ASP A 71 -5.03 11.02 -17.26
N SER A 72 -3.95 11.79 -17.07
CA SER A 72 -2.69 11.59 -17.82
C SER A 72 -1.99 10.27 -17.48
N THR A 73 -2.12 9.78 -16.24
CA THR A 73 -1.55 8.51 -15.80
C THR A 73 -2.39 7.30 -16.21
N ARG A 74 -3.66 7.51 -16.59
CA ARG A 74 -4.59 6.44 -16.95
C ARG A 74 -4.13 5.65 -18.17
N LEU A 75 -3.81 6.33 -19.27
CA LEU A 75 -3.42 5.67 -20.53
C LEU A 75 -2.18 4.75 -20.39
N PRO A 76 -1.07 5.18 -19.76
CA PRO A 76 0.06 4.28 -19.56
C PRO A 76 -0.26 3.11 -18.62
N LEU A 77 -1.13 3.32 -17.61
CA LEU A 77 -1.58 2.23 -16.74
C LEU A 77 -2.45 1.21 -17.47
N GLU A 78 -3.39 1.65 -18.31
CA GLU A 78 -4.22 0.77 -19.13
C GLU A 78 -3.37 -0.11 -20.06
N SER A 79 -2.36 0.48 -20.71
CA SER A 79 -1.40 -0.26 -21.53
C SER A 79 -0.62 -1.29 -20.71
N ARG A 80 -0.11 -0.91 -19.54
CA ARG A 80 0.61 -1.82 -18.63
C ARG A 80 -0.27 -2.98 -18.18
N ILE A 81 -1.51 -2.72 -17.79
CA ILE A 81 -2.46 -3.75 -17.34
C ILE A 81 -2.80 -4.69 -18.49
N LYS A 82 -3.05 -4.16 -19.70
CA LYS A 82 -3.36 -4.96 -20.89
C LYS A 82 -2.22 -5.92 -21.25
N ASN A 83 -0.99 -5.48 -21.08
CA ASN A 83 0.21 -6.27 -21.41
C ASN A 83 0.76 -7.06 -20.21
N ALA A 84 0.18 -6.90 -19.02
CA ALA A 84 0.64 -7.59 -17.82
C ALA A 84 0.35 -9.09 -17.92
N GLN A 85 1.35 -9.90 -17.59
CA GLN A 85 1.19 -11.33 -17.43
C GLN A 85 0.78 -11.64 -15.99
N THR A 86 -0.31 -12.38 -15.83
CA THR A 86 -0.74 -12.84 -14.52
C THR A 86 -0.06 -14.16 -14.16
N LEU A 87 0.40 -14.25 -12.92
CA LEU A 87 0.86 -15.51 -12.35
C LEU A 87 -0.37 -16.27 -11.80
N PRO A 88 -0.57 -17.55 -12.15
CA PRO A 88 -1.68 -18.32 -11.61
C PRO A 88 -1.51 -18.53 -10.10
N GLY A 89 -2.63 -18.59 -9.37
CA GLY A 89 -2.62 -18.91 -7.95
C GLY A 89 -2.05 -17.81 -7.04
N THR A 90 -1.96 -16.56 -7.49
CA THR A 90 -1.44 -15.43 -6.67
C THR A 90 -2.12 -15.26 -5.31
N ARG A 91 -3.38 -15.68 -5.17
CA ARG A 91 -4.10 -15.65 -3.89
C ARG A 91 -3.64 -16.73 -2.89
N LEU A 92 -2.90 -17.73 -3.35
CA LEU A 92 -2.41 -18.85 -2.53
C LEU A 92 -1.05 -18.56 -1.89
N PHE A 93 -0.40 -17.47 -2.28
CA PHE A 93 0.96 -17.11 -1.89
C PHE A 93 0.99 -15.72 -1.30
N HIS A 94 1.82 -15.53 -0.27
CA HIS A 94 1.97 -14.26 0.45
C HIS A 94 3.30 -13.57 0.14
N ASN A 95 4.23 -14.28 -0.50
CA ASN A 95 5.55 -13.78 -0.84
C ASN A 95 5.92 -14.23 -2.26
N PHE A 96 6.46 -13.28 -3.03
CA PHE A 96 6.94 -13.47 -4.40
C PHE A 96 8.33 -12.84 -4.46
N GLN A 97 9.34 -13.62 -4.84
CA GLN A 97 10.72 -13.14 -4.90
C GLN A 97 11.32 -13.51 -6.26
N PRO A 98 11.96 -12.54 -6.97
CA PRO A 98 12.70 -12.84 -8.18
C PRO A 98 13.92 -13.69 -7.84
N ILE A 99 14.20 -14.71 -8.65
CA ILE A 99 15.34 -15.60 -8.50
C ILE A 99 16.51 -15.14 -9.37
N ASP A 100 16.22 -14.66 -10.58
CA ASP A 100 17.22 -14.25 -11.58
C ASP A 100 16.69 -13.14 -12.51
N ASP A 101 17.57 -12.69 -13.41
CA ASP A 101 17.26 -11.71 -14.47
C ASP A 101 16.49 -12.33 -15.65
N LEU A 102 16.23 -13.64 -15.63
CA LEU A 102 15.52 -14.40 -16.66
C LEU A 102 14.03 -14.56 -16.33
N GLU A 103 13.51 -13.63 -15.53
CA GLU A 103 12.12 -13.54 -15.09
C GLU A 103 11.61 -14.79 -14.35
N MET A 104 12.49 -15.45 -13.59
CA MET A 104 12.08 -16.50 -12.66
C MET A 104 11.60 -15.91 -11.34
N ILE A 105 10.43 -16.34 -10.87
CA ILE A 105 9.85 -15.92 -9.59
C ILE A 105 9.60 -17.17 -8.74
N GLU A 106 10.14 -17.16 -7.53
CA GLU A 106 9.71 -18.09 -6.48
C GLU A 106 8.58 -17.49 -5.66
N THR A 107 7.68 -18.36 -5.19
CA THR A 107 6.57 -17.98 -4.33
C THR A 107 6.53 -18.83 -3.08
N ARG A 108 6.06 -18.23 -1.97
CA ARG A 108 5.89 -18.91 -0.68
C ARG A 108 4.48 -18.67 -0.14
N ARG A 109 3.94 -19.65 0.56
CA ARG A 109 2.57 -19.57 1.11
C ARG A 109 2.51 -18.54 2.23
N ILE A 110 3.54 -18.48 3.05
CA ILE A 110 3.71 -17.53 4.14
C ILE A 110 5.06 -16.82 3.99
N SER A 111 5.15 -15.54 4.35
CA SER A 111 6.39 -14.75 4.18
C SER A 111 7.59 -15.33 4.95
N THR A 112 7.35 -16.03 6.05
CA THR A 112 8.38 -16.62 6.90
C THR A 112 8.75 -18.05 6.50
N ASP A 113 8.11 -18.62 5.48
CA ASP A 113 8.45 -19.96 5.02
C ASP A 113 9.91 -19.98 4.53
N GLY A 114 10.70 -20.90 5.08
CA GLY A 114 12.07 -21.15 4.64
C GLY A 114 12.16 -22.01 3.38
N LYS A 115 11.02 -22.53 2.89
CA LYS A 115 10.93 -23.35 1.69
C LYS A 115 10.07 -22.68 0.62
N THR A 116 10.55 -22.73 -0.60
CA THR A 116 9.80 -22.29 -1.78
C THR A 116 8.63 -23.23 -2.04
N ALA A 117 7.44 -22.65 -2.23
CA ALA A 117 6.22 -23.39 -2.51
C ALA A 117 6.03 -23.65 -4.01
N PHE A 118 6.41 -22.69 -4.86
CA PHE A 118 6.31 -22.80 -6.31
C PHE A 118 7.35 -21.91 -7.00
N ILE A 119 7.83 -22.34 -8.16
CA ILE A 119 8.72 -21.55 -9.03
C ILE A 119 8.03 -21.38 -10.37
N SER A 120 8.04 -20.16 -10.87
CA SER A 120 7.40 -19.77 -12.12
C SER A 120 8.38 -19.05 -13.02
N ASN A 121 8.25 -19.27 -14.32
CA ASN A 121 8.98 -18.56 -15.36
C ASN A 121 7.98 -17.66 -16.09
N LEU A 122 8.21 -16.34 -16.11
CA LEU A 122 7.32 -15.42 -16.80
C LEU A 122 7.52 -15.47 -18.33
N LEU A 123 8.75 -15.63 -18.83
CA LEU A 123 9.06 -15.72 -20.27
C LEU A 123 8.36 -16.89 -20.99
N LYS A 124 8.13 -18.02 -20.31
CA LYS A 124 7.33 -19.12 -20.83
C LYS A 124 5.87 -18.72 -20.75
N LYS A 125 5.30 -18.23 -21.86
CA LYS A 125 3.84 -18.18 -22.06
C LYS A 125 3.26 -19.53 -21.65
N GLN A 126 2.56 -19.57 -20.52
CA GLN A 126 1.87 -20.77 -20.10
C GLN A 126 0.85 -21.12 -21.18
N GLN A 127 1.06 -22.25 -21.86
CA GLN A 127 0.06 -22.80 -22.76
C GLN A 127 -1.21 -23.06 -21.92
N LYS A 128 -2.31 -22.39 -22.28
CA LYS A 128 -3.63 -22.75 -21.76
C LYS A 128 -3.89 -24.19 -22.16
N LEU A 129 -3.83 -25.11 -21.21
CA LEU A 129 -4.50 -26.39 -21.33
C LEU A 129 -6.00 -26.08 -21.23
N TYR A 130 -6.70 -26.24 -22.35
CA TYR A 130 -8.16 -26.19 -22.43
C TYR A 130 -8.76 -27.47 -21.86
#